data_AF-A0A7S0T6H7-F1
#
_entry.id   AF-A0A7S0T6H7-F1
#
_cell.length_a   1.000
_cell.length_b   1.000
_cell.length_c   1.000
_cell.angle_alpha   90.00
_cell.angle_beta   90.00
_cell.angle_gamma   90.00
#
_symmetry.space_group_name_H-M   'P 1'
#
loop_
_entity.id
_entity.type
_entity.pdbx_description
1 polymer ?
#
loop_
_entity_poly.entity_id
_entity_poly.type
_entity_poly.pdbx_seq_one_letter_code
_entity_poly.pdbx_strand_id
1 'polypeptide(L)'
;FSLCVYFLVGFNRTADRFATFVLILWLATLCIDSFIRVLSVLFEQDVTTGFAGAFIVVFVIFSGYLIPRSNVPAWFIWAYWISPLRYAFEAIAINEFYGLVFECSSSDLLPPDPSIPDEFKVCPISTGEAYTSNVLDLFSGFQWVWYDVAA
;
A
#
# COMPACT_ATOMS: atom_id res chain seq x y z
N PHE A 1 13.88 -2.07 -13.79
CA PHE A 1 12.44 -1.76 -13.80
C PHE A 1 12.10 -0.62 -12.84
N SER A 2 12.46 -0.72 -11.55
CA SER A 2 12.09 0.26 -10.51
C SER A 2 12.49 1.71 -10.84
N LEU A 3 13.67 1.93 -11.44
CA LEU A 3 14.10 3.27 -11.86
C LEU A 3 13.14 3.90 -12.88
N CYS A 4 12.79 3.18 -13.94
CA CYS A 4 11.92 3.72 -14.98
C CYS A 4 10.50 4.00 -14.45
N VAL A 5 9.94 3.08 -13.67
CA VAL A 5 8.57 3.22 -13.14
C VAL A 5 8.47 4.38 -12.17
N TYR A 6 9.44 4.52 -11.27
CA TYR A 6 9.42 5.58 -10.26
C TYR A 6 9.32 6.98 -10.88
N PHE A 7 10.13 7.23 -11.91
CA PHE A 7 10.14 8.51 -12.61
C PHE A 7 8.96 8.69 -13.57
N LEU A 8 8.41 7.60 -14.15
CA LEU A 8 7.28 7.65 -15.07
C LEU A 8 5.95 7.90 -14.33
N VAL A 9 5.76 7.29 -13.16
CA VAL A 9 4.59 7.54 -12.29
C VAL A 9 4.62 8.95 -11.70
N GLY A 10 5.80 9.56 -11.59
CA GLY A 10 5.94 10.91 -11.07
C GLY A 10 5.96 10.96 -9.53
N PHE A 11 6.49 9.92 -8.89
CA PHE A 11 6.70 9.90 -7.44
C PHE A 11 7.71 10.96 -6.97
N ASN A 12 7.78 11.14 -5.65
CA ASN A 12 8.54 12.23 -5.06
C ASN A 12 10.04 12.09 -5.40
N ARG A 13 10.65 13.13 -6.02
CA ARG A 13 12.03 13.06 -6.55
C ARG A 13 13.12 13.25 -5.47
N THR A 14 12.86 12.77 -4.26
CA THR A 14 13.79 12.80 -3.14
C THR A 14 14.56 11.49 -3.05
N ALA A 15 15.88 11.58 -2.81
CA ALA A 15 16.77 10.42 -2.88
C ALA A 15 16.50 9.39 -1.78
N ASP A 16 16.09 9.84 -0.60
CA ASP A 16 15.71 9.03 0.54
C ASP A 16 14.47 8.17 0.26
N ARG A 17 13.43 8.76 -0.33
CA ARG A 17 12.20 8.05 -0.69
C ARG A 17 12.42 7.06 -1.81
N PHE A 18 13.19 7.43 -2.83
CA PHE A 18 13.56 6.51 -3.90
C PHE A 18 14.38 5.31 -3.38
N ALA A 19 15.36 5.54 -2.52
CA ALA A 19 16.16 4.48 -1.93
C ALA A 19 15.29 3.52 -1.10
N THR A 20 14.36 4.05 -0.31
CA THR A 20 13.42 3.27 0.51
C THR A 20 12.48 2.45 -0.37
N PHE A 21 11.94 3.03 -1.44
CA PHE A 21 11.11 2.33 -2.42
C PHE A 21 11.85 1.14 -3.07
N VAL A 22 13.09 1.36 -3.53
CA VAL A 22 13.91 0.30 -4.15
C VAL A 22 14.24 -0.79 -3.13
N LEU A 23 14.58 -0.42 -1.89
CA LEU A 23 14.87 -1.36 -0.82
C LEU A 23 13.66 -2.24 -0.49
N ILE A 24 12.46 -1.65 -0.35
CA ILE A 24 11.23 -2.38 -0.06
C ILE A 24 10.93 -3.38 -1.20
N LEU A 25 11.03 -2.94 -2.46
CA LEU A 25 10.82 -3.83 -3.60
C LEU A 25 11.81 -4.98 -3.62
N TRP A 26 13.09 -4.71 -3.34
CA TRP A 26 14.12 -5.74 -3.28
C TRP A 26 13.85 -6.76 -2.16
N LEU A 27 13.53 -6.30 -0.96
CA LEU A 27 13.16 -7.18 0.16
C LEU A 27 11.90 -8.00 -0.15
N ALA A 28 10.88 -7.40 -0.77
CA ALA A 28 9.68 -8.10 -1.19
C ALA A 28 9.99 -9.22 -2.20
N THR A 29 10.85 -8.95 -3.20
CA THR A 29 11.28 -9.97 -4.15
C THR A 29 12.06 -11.11 -3.48
N LEU A 30 12.96 -10.79 -2.55
CA LEU A 30 13.71 -11.80 -1.80
C LEU A 30 12.80 -12.70 -0.94
N CYS A 31 11.77 -12.12 -0.31
CA CYS A 31 10.80 -12.89 0.47
C CYS A 31 10.01 -13.87 -0.42
N ILE A 32 9.54 -13.42 -1.59
CA ILE A 32 8.80 -14.28 -2.53
C ILE A 32 9.72 -15.36 -3.11
N ASP A 33 10.93 -15.00 -3.52
CA ASP A 33 11.91 -15.96 -4.05
C ASP A 33 12.27 -17.01 -3.00
N SER A 34 12.45 -16.61 -1.74
CA SER A 34 12.71 -17.54 -0.64
C SER A 34 11.54 -18.50 -0.42
N PHE A 35 10.30 -18.00 -0.50
CA PHE A 35 9.10 -18.83 -0.41
C PHE A 35 9.01 -19.86 -1.56
N ILE A 36 9.25 -19.44 -2.80
CA ILE A 36 9.23 -20.34 -3.96
C ILE A 36 10.36 -21.39 -3.88
N ARG A 37 11.54 -21.02 -3.36
CA ARG A 37 12.64 -21.97 -3.13
C ARG A 37 12.26 -23.06 -2.13
N VAL A 38 11.54 -22.70 -1.05
CA VAL A 38 11.03 -23.70 -0.10
C VAL A 38 10.05 -24.65 -0.82
N LEU A 39 9.15 -24.13 -1.65
CA LEU A 39 8.26 -24.97 -2.45
C LEU A 39 9.02 -25.90 -3.41
N SER A 40 10.11 -25.40 -4.00
CA SER A 40 10.95 -26.15 -4.94
C SER A 40 11.68 -27.33 -4.30
N VAL A 41 11.91 -27.29 -2.98
CA VAL A 41 12.48 -28.41 -2.22
C VAL A 41 11.42 -29.45 -1.86
N LEU A 42 10.17 -29.03 -1.72
CA LEU A 42 9.06 -29.89 -1.30
C LEU A 42 8.40 -30.64 -2.45
N PHE A 43 8.42 -30.09 -3.67
CA PHE A 43 7.70 -30.62 -4.82
C PHE A 43 8.58 -30.76 -6.05
N GLU A 44 8.14 -31.56 -7.03
CA GLU A 44 8.76 -31.63 -8.35
C GLU A 44 8.59 -30.30 -9.12
N GLN A 45 9.43 -30.08 -10.13
CA GLN A 45 9.54 -28.79 -10.82
C GLN A 45 8.24 -28.33 -11.49
N ASP A 46 7.53 -29.22 -12.15
CA ASP A 46 6.28 -28.91 -12.86
C ASP A 46 5.18 -28.50 -11.88
N VAL A 47 5.09 -29.22 -10.75
CA VAL A 47 4.12 -28.96 -9.69
C VAL A 47 4.45 -27.65 -8.96
N THR A 48 5.72 -27.42 -8.65
CA THR A 48 6.21 -26.20 -8.00
C THR A 48 5.83 -24.96 -8.80
N THR A 49 6.02 -24.98 -10.12
CA THR A 49 5.75 -23.82 -10.98
C THR A 49 4.26 -23.48 -10.97
N GLY A 50 3.39 -24.49 -11.01
CA GLY A 50 1.94 -24.30 -10.89
C GLY A 50 1.53 -23.69 -9.54
N PHE A 51 2.05 -24.24 -8.44
CA PHE A 51 1.75 -23.73 -7.10
C PHE A 51 2.32 -22.33 -6.86
N ALA A 52 3.56 -22.06 -7.30
CA ALA A 52 4.18 -20.75 -7.17
C ALA A 52 3.33 -19.66 -7.81
N GLY A 53 2.85 -19.89 -9.05
CA GLY A 53 1.94 -18.96 -9.72
C GLY A 53 0.64 -18.75 -8.96
N ALA A 54 0.01 -19.83 -8.48
CA ALA A 54 -1.23 -19.74 -7.70
C ALA A 54 -1.05 -18.97 -6.39
N PHE A 55 0.02 -19.23 -5.63
CA PHE A 55 0.29 -18.55 -4.37
C PHE A 55 0.59 -17.05 -4.57
N ILE A 56 1.33 -16.69 -5.62
CA ILE A 56 1.58 -15.26 -5.94
C ILE A 56 0.26 -14.54 -6.21
N VAL A 57 -0.64 -15.13 -7.00
CA VAL A 57 -1.96 -14.52 -7.27
C VAL A 57 -2.75 -14.33 -5.98
N VAL A 58 -2.75 -15.35 -5.10
CA VAL A 58 -3.39 -15.25 -3.78
C VAL A 58 -2.77 -14.10 -2.96
N PHE A 59 -1.45 -14.00 -2.90
CA PHE A 59 -0.77 -12.93 -2.16
C PHE A 59 -1.04 -11.53 -2.72
N VAL A 60 -1.21 -11.39 -4.04
CA VAL A 60 -1.61 -10.13 -4.68
C VAL A 60 -3.05 -9.76 -4.33
N ILE A 61 -3.99 -10.71 -4.36
CA ILE A 61 -5.40 -10.46 -4.00
C ILE A 61 -5.51 -9.98 -2.55
N PHE A 62 -4.81 -10.64 -1.63
CA PHE A 62 -4.79 -10.29 -0.21
C PHE A 62 -3.74 -9.23 0.17
N SER A 63 -3.17 -8.51 -0.79
CA SER A 63 -2.18 -7.45 -0.51
C SER A 63 -2.78 -6.16 0.08
N GLY A 64 -4.11 -6.03 0.08
CA GLY A 64 -4.82 -4.84 0.57
C GLY A 64 -5.21 -3.84 -0.51
N TYR A 65 -4.65 -3.94 -1.72
CA TYR A 65 -5.03 -3.08 -2.84
C TYR A 65 -6.33 -3.51 -3.53
N LEU A 66 -6.47 -4.81 -3.84
CA LEU A 66 -7.65 -5.34 -4.54
C LEU A 66 -8.85 -5.53 -3.63
N ILE A 67 -8.60 -6.05 -2.42
CA ILE A 67 -9.60 -6.21 -1.37
C ILE A 67 -9.09 -5.48 -0.15
N PRO A 68 -9.72 -4.36 0.25
CA PRO A 68 -9.34 -3.65 1.47
C PRO A 68 -9.57 -4.55 2.68
N ARG A 69 -8.77 -4.35 3.73
CA ARG A 69 -8.73 -5.21 4.91
C ARG A 69 -10.11 -5.38 5.56
N SER A 70 -10.87 -4.31 5.66
CA SER A 70 -12.24 -4.26 6.21
C SER A 70 -13.22 -5.19 5.51
N ASN A 71 -13.01 -5.47 4.23
CA ASN A 71 -13.87 -6.33 3.42
C ASN A 71 -13.40 -7.79 3.35
N VAL A 72 -12.26 -8.13 3.98
CA VAL A 72 -11.78 -9.51 4.04
C VAL A 72 -12.62 -10.31 5.04
N PRO A 73 -13.25 -11.42 4.65
CA PRO A 73 -13.99 -12.27 5.58
C PRO A 73 -13.11 -12.74 6.74
N ALA A 74 -13.65 -12.73 7.96
CA ALA A 74 -12.89 -13.01 9.19
C ALA A 74 -12.14 -14.36 9.17
N TRP A 75 -12.67 -15.35 8.46
CA TRP A 75 -12.08 -16.68 8.34
C TRP A 75 -10.87 -16.75 7.39
N PHE A 76 -10.72 -15.79 6.47
CA PHE A 76 -9.59 -15.68 5.54
C PHE A 76 -8.56 -14.61 5.92
N ILE A 77 -8.77 -13.92 7.04
CA ILE A 77 -7.89 -12.81 7.44
C ILE A 77 -6.43 -13.26 7.64
N TRP A 78 -6.18 -14.52 7.97
CA TRP A 78 -4.84 -15.07 8.12
C TRP A 78 -4.03 -14.99 6.81
N ALA A 79 -4.68 -15.15 5.65
CA ALA A 79 -4.02 -15.05 4.35
C ALA A 79 -3.55 -13.62 4.05
N TYR A 80 -4.25 -12.62 4.60
CA TYR A 80 -3.83 -11.22 4.59
C TYR A 80 -2.61 -10.98 5.49
N TRP A 81 -2.51 -11.62 6.66
CA TRP A 81 -1.36 -11.45 7.57
C TRP A 81 -0.10 -12.20 7.12
N ILE A 82 -0.23 -13.33 6.42
CA ILE A 82 0.93 -14.10 5.95
C ILE A 82 1.56 -13.54 4.66
N SER A 83 0.79 -12.78 3.87
CA SER A 83 1.23 -12.26 2.57
C SER A 83 2.39 -11.25 2.74
N PRO A 84 3.60 -11.54 2.24
CA PRO A 84 4.71 -10.57 2.28
C PRO A 84 4.43 -9.35 1.40
N LEU A 85 3.63 -9.52 0.33
CA LEU A 85 3.26 -8.44 -0.58
C LEU A 85 2.39 -7.37 0.07
N ARG A 86 1.58 -7.76 1.06
CA ARG A 86 0.79 -6.79 1.83
C ARG A 86 1.70 -5.77 2.51
N TYR A 87 2.71 -6.23 3.24
CA TYR A 87 3.62 -5.34 3.96
C TYR A 87 4.45 -4.48 3.01
N ALA A 88 4.83 -5.02 1.86
CA ALA A 88 5.52 -4.25 0.83
C ALA A 88 4.64 -3.14 0.25
N PHE A 89 3.37 -3.44 -0.04
CA PHE A 89 2.40 -2.45 -0.53
C PHE A 89 2.15 -1.35 0.50
N GLU A 90 1.90 -1.73 1.76
CA GLU A 90 1.68 -0.81 2.87
C GLU A 90 2.88 0.13 3.07
N ALA A 91 4.10 -0.42 3.08
CA ALA A 91 5.32 0.36 3.26
C ALA A 91 5.58 1.33 2.08
N ILE A 92 5.34 0.90 0.84
CA ILE A 92 5.48 1.77 -0.34
C ILE A 92 4.44 2.89 -0.31
N ALA A 93 3.18 2.57 0.01
CA ALA A 93 2.11 3.55 0.09
C ALA A 93 2.44 4.61 1.16
N ILE A 94 2.87 4.21 2.35
CA ILE A 94 3.28 5.17 3.38
C ILE A 94 4.49 5.99 2.92
N ASN A 95 5.53 5.37 2.36
CA ASN A 95 6.73 6.08 1.90
C ASN A 95 6.43 7.18 0.87
N GLU A 96 5.48 6.95 -0.05
CA GLU A 96 5.16 7.92 -1.09
C GLU A 96 4.09 8.92 -0.66
N PHE A 97 3.05 8.48 0.05
CA PHE A 97 1.92 9.35 0.44
C PHE A 97 2.16 10.15 1.72
N TYR A 98 3.17 9.81 2.52
CA TYR A 98 3.45 10.55 3.75
C TYR A 98 3.89 11.99 3.48
N GLY A 99 3.17 12.95 4.05
CA GLY A 99 3.42 14.39 3.88
C GLY A 99 3.01 14.97 2.52
N LEU A 100 2.29 14.21 1.68
CA LEU A 100 1.69 14.76 0.45
C LEU A 100 0.42 15.55 0.77
N VAL A 101 0.24 16.67 0.06
CA VAL A 101 -0.97 17.49 0.09
C VAL A 101 -1.57 17.47 -1.32
N PHE A 102 -2.85 17.18 -1.41
CA PHE A 102 -3.59 17.18 -2.67
C PHE A 102 -4.36 18.49 -2.82
N GLU A 103 -4.15 19.17 -3.94
CA GLU A 103 -4.93 20.34 -4.32
C GLU A 103 -6.20 19.87 -5.03
N CYS A 104 -7.36 20.24 -4.49
CA CYS A 104 -8.64 19.81 -5.04
C CYS A 104 -9.19 20.89 -5.97
N SER A 105 -9.64 20.48 -7.16
CA SER A 105 -10.26 21.39 -8.12
C SER A 105 -11.66 21.78 -7.65
N SER A 106 -12.22 22.87 -8.17
CA SER A 106 -13.59 23.30 -7.86
C SER A 106 -14.66 22.27 -8.22
N SER A 107 -14.34 21.32 -9.11
CA SER A 107 -15.19 20.16 -9.46
C SER A 107 -15.18 19.04 -8.42
N ASP A 108 -14.15 18.94 -7.58
CA ASP A 108 -13.92 17.82 -6.66
C ASP A 108 -14.39 18.14 -5.24
N LEU A 109 -14.88 19.37 -5.05
CA LEU A 109 -15.43 19.87 -3.81
C LEU A 109 -16.83 19.28 -3.58
N LEU A 110 -16.98 18.54 -2.49
CA LEU A 110 -18.24 17.92 -2.10
C LEU A 110 -18.77 18.55 -0.81
N PRO A 111 -20.09 18.67 -0.66
CA PRO A 111 -20.68 19.03 0.62
C PRO A 111 -20.42 17.90 1.64
N PRO A 112 -20.14 18.22 2.93
CA PRO A 112 -19.89 17.21 3.96
C PRO A 112 -21.10 16.27 4.20
N ASP A 113 -22.30 16.76 3.92
CA ASP A 113 -23.58 16.03 4.04
C ASP A 113 -24.54 16.57 2.96
N PRO A 114 -25.36 15.73 2.30
CA PRO A 114 -26.42 16.16 1.38
C PRO A 114 -27.43 17.16 1.98
N SER A 115 -27.48 17.31 3.30
CA SER A 115 -28.37 18.22 4.02
C SER A 115 -27.83 19.65 4.17
N ILE A 116 -26.55 19.89 3.85
CA ILE A 116 -25.85 21.16 4.06
C ILE A 116 -25.79 21.95 2.73
N PRO A 117 -26.01 23.29 2.74
CA PRO A 117 -25.93 24.08 1.52
C PRO A 117 -24.56 24.01 0.83
N ASP A 118 -24.57 24.11 -0.50
CA ASP A 118 -23.43 24.05 -1.42
C ASP A 118 -22.33 25.12 -1.21
N GLU A 119 -22.48 26.00 -0.24
CA GLU A 119 -21.49 27.02 0.12
C GLU A 119 -20.36 26.44 0.98
N PHE A 120 -20.61 25.34 1.71
CA PHE A 120 -19.65 24.70 2.61
C PHE A 120 -18.97 23.48 1.98
N LYS A 121 -18.57 23.56 0.71
CA LYS A 121 -17.89 22.41 0.08
C LYS A 121 -16.47 22.29 0.58
N VAL A 122 -16.08 21.06 0.91
CA VAL A 122 -14.76 20.71 1.40
C VAL A 122 -14.14 19.65 0.50
N CYS A 123 -12.81 19.55 0.52
CA CYS A 123 -12.16 18.42 -0.11
C CYS A 123 -12.19 17.22 0.83
N PRO A 124 -12.76 16.08 0.43
CA PRO A 124 -12.86 14.90 1.30
C PRO A 124 -11.48 14.28 1.60
N ILE A 125 -10.50 14.42 0.70
CA ILE A 125 -9.14 13.88 0.83
C ILE A 125 -8.11 14.95 0.45
N SER A 126 -7.64 15.71 1.44
CA SER A 126 -6.64 16.78 1.22
C SER A 126 -5.20 16.34 1.52
N THR A 127 -5.00 15.25 2.25
CA THR A 127 -3.68 14.76 2.66
C THR A 127 -3.44 13.32 2.23
N GLY A 128 -2.19 12.98 1.97
CA GLY A 128 -1.77 11.61 1.65
C GLY A 128 -2.00 10.64 2.80
N GLU A 129 -1.91 11.10 4.05
CA GLU A 129 -2.26 10.30 5.22
C GLU A 129 -3.75 9.91 5.22
N ALA A 130 -4.64 10.88 4.96
CA ALA A 130 -6.07 10.64 4.84
C ALA A 130 -6.38 9.69 3.67
N TYR A 131 -5.60 9.74 2.58
CA TYR A 131 -5.73 8.79 1.48
C TYR A 131 -5.33 7.37 1.91
N THR A 132 -4.19 7.20 2.58
CA THR A 132 -3.73 5.88 3.03
C THR A 132 -4.65 5.24 4.06
N SER A 133 -5.23 6.02 4.98
CA SER A 133 -6.12 5.50 6.03
C SER A 133 -7.55 5.31 5.56
N ASN A 134 -8.15 6.31 4.92
CA ASN A 134 -9.59 6.31 4.61
C ASN A 134 -9.92 5.66 3.27
N VAL A 135 -8.99 5.68 2.31
CA VAL A 135 -9.21 5.12 0.96
C VAL A 135 -8.57 3.74 0.83
N LEU A 136 -7.29 3.61 1.20
CA LEU A 136 -6.57 2.33 1.08
C LEU A 136 -6.77 1.39 2.28
N ASP A 137 -7.41 1.86 3.36
CA ASP A 137 -7.65 1.07 4.58
C ASP A 137 -6.38 0.39 5.12
N LEU A 138 -5.26 1.11 5.00
CA LEU A 138 -3.98 0.68 5.54
C LEU A 138 -3.91 1.06 7.02
N PHE A 139 -3.50 0.11 7.86
CA PHE A 139 -3.54 0.26 9.31
C PHE A 139 -2.44 1.19 9.80
N SER A 140 -2.73 2.50 9.93
CA SER A 140 -1.86 3.47 10.61
C SER A 140 -1.92 3.33 12.14
N GLY A 141 -1.70 2.13 12.68
CA GLY A 141 -1.65 1.89 14.12
C GLY A 141 -0.47 2.54 14.85
N PHE A 142 0.47 3.15 14.12
CA PHE A 142 1.60 3.88 14.64
C PHE A 142 1.65 5.29 14.05
N GLN A 143 0.78 6.20 14.52
CA GLN A 143 1.07 7.63 14.42
C GLN A 143 2.32 7.93 15.26
N TRP A 144 3.48 8.09 14.63
CA TRP A 144 4.63 8.71 15.26
C TRP A 144 4.33 10.21 15.40
N VAL A 145 3.66 10.59 16.48
CA VAL A 145 3.55 11.99 16.88
C VAL A 145 4.91 12.39 17.42
N TRP A 146 5.74 13.00 16.57
CA TRP A 146 6.90 13.73 17.06
C TRP A 146 6.35 14.92 17.85
N TYR A 147 6.38 14.83 19.17
CA TYR A 147 6.22 16.03 20.00
C TYR A 147 7.47 16.88 19.74
N ASP A 148 7.32 17.95 18.97
CA ASP A 148 8.35 18.98 18.91
C ASP A 148 8.53 19.53 20.32
N VAL A 149 9.64 19.15 20.96
CA VAL A 149 10.13 19.77 22.20
C VAL A 149 10.85 21.06 21.80
N ALA A 150 10.09 22.00 21.25
CA ALA A 150 10.50 23.40 21.12
C ALA A 150 9.68 24.20 22.14
N ALA A 151 10.19 24.23 23.37
CA ALA A 151 9.86 25.24 24.36
C ALA A 151 10.65 26.53 24.06
#